data_AF-A0AA37HJM5-F1
#
_entry.id   AF-A0AA37HJM5-F1
#
_cell.length_a   1.000
_cell.length_b   1.000
_cell.length_c   1.000
_cell.angle_alpha   90.00
_cell.angle_beta   90.00
_cell.angle_gamma   90.00
#
_symmetry.space_group_name_H-M   'P 1'
#
loop_
_entity.id
_entity.type
_entity.pdbx_description
1 polymer ?
#
loop_
_entity_poly.entity_id
_entity_poly.type
_entity_poly.pdbx_seq_one_letter_code
_entity_poly.pdbx_strand_id
1 'polypeptide(L)' 'MATASASVDISAPASEVWQLIRGFGSLPDWLPYIPNSELHEGGRVRYLANPDGGVIVERLMAFDEVGRS' A
#
# COMPACT_ATOMS: atom_id res chain seq x y z
N MET A 1 -1.60 -17.67 -16.39
CA MET A 1 -0.56 -16.97 -15.60
C MET A 1 -0.59 -17.52 -14.18
N ALA A 2 0.53 -17.53 -13.48
CA ALA A 2 0.57 -17.96 -12.08
C ALA A 2 -0.16 -16.95 -11.18
N THR A 3 -0.77 -17.42 -10.10
CA THR A 3 -1.44 -16.61 -9.07
C THR A 3 -0.93 -17.02 -7.69
N ALA A 4 -0.92 -16.08 -6.75
CA ALA A 4 -0.52 -16.32 -5.35
C ALA A 4 -1.37 -15.46 -4.41
N SER A 5 -1.62 -15.94 -3.19
CA SER A 5 -2.31 -15.22 -2.12
C SER A 5 -1.60 -15.46 -0.78
N ALA A 6 -1.69 -14.49 0.13
CA ALA A 6 -1.17 -14.56 1.49
C ALA A 6 -2.19 -13.93 2.46
N SER A 7 -2.21 -14.37 3.70
CA SER A 7 -3.10 -13.86 4.75
C SER A 7 -2.40 -13.89 6.09
N VAL A 8 -2.72 -12.93 6.96
CA VAL A 8 -2.21 -12.83 8.32
C VAL A 8 -3.32 -12.28 9.22
N ASP A 9 -3.49 -12.88 10.40
CA ASP A 9 -4.43 -12.40 11.41
C ASP A 9 -3.78 -11.30 12.25
N ILE A 10 -4.42 -10.14 12.33
CA ILE A 10 -3.99 -9.02 13.15
C ILE A 10 -4.98 -8.88 14.30
N SER A 11 -4.47 -8.91 15.54
CA SER A 11 -5.28 -8.72 16.75
C SER A 11 -5.61 -7.24 16.98
N ALA A 12 -6.30 -6.62 16.03
CA ALA A 12 -6.78 -5.25 16.08
C ALA A 12 -8.12 -5.11 15.32
N PRO A 13 -8.95 -4.11 15.65
CA PRO A 13 -10.15 -3.82 14.87
C PRO A 13 -9.83 -3.56 13.40
N ALA A 14 -10.66 -4.11 12.49
CA ALA A 14 -10.47 -3.93 11.05
C ALA A 14 -10.45 -2.45 10.63
N SER A 15 -11.18 -1.58 11.34
CA SER A 15 -11.16 -0.13 11.11
C SER A 15 -9.80 0.50 11.41
N GLU A 16 -9.09 0.04 12.44
CA GLU A 16 -7.77 0.56 12.80
C GLU A 16 -6.71 0.10 11.81
N VAL A 17 -6.75 -1.18 11.43
CA VAL A 17 -5.86 -1.72 10.39
C VAL A 17 -6.12 -0.99 9.07
N TRP A 18 -7.39 -0.83 8.67
CA TRP A 18 -7.74 -0.11 7.45
C TRP A 18 -7.28 1.34 7.48
N GLN A 19 -7.44 2.04 8.61
CA GLN A 19 -6.95 3.40 8.78
C GLN A 19 -5.44 3.53 8.53
N LEU A 20 -4.66 2.52 8.89
CA LEU A 20 -3.22 2.47 8.64
C LEU A 20 -2.89 2.16 7.18
N ILE A 21 -3.58 1.18 6.56
CA ILE A 21 -3.15 0.63 5.26
C ILE A 21 -3.87 1.22 4.04
N ARG A 22 -5.02 1.89 4.22
CA ARG A 22 -5.88 2.31 3.09
C ARG A 22 -5.27 3.38 2.20
N GLY A 23 -4.35 4.18 2.73
CA GLY A 23 -3.75 5.27 1.97
C GLY A 23 -2.82 4.70 0.92
N PHE A 24 -3.06 5.04 -0.36
CA PHE A 24 -2.24 4.54 -1.46
C PHE A 24 -0.75 4.89 -1.29
N GLY A 25 -0.44 5.99 -0.60
CA GLY A 25 0.93 6.39 -0.26
C GLY A 25 1.47 5.90 1.09
N SER A 26 0.69 5.16 1.88
CA SER A 26 0.97 4.86 3.30
C SER A 26 1.90 3.66 3.53
N LEU A 27 2.50 3.08 2.49
CA LEU A 27 3.38 1.92 2.66
C LEU A 27 4.53 2.15 3.66
N PRO A 28 5.19 3.33 3.72
CA PRO A 28 6.26 3.56 4.70
C PRO A 28 5.81 3.47 6.15
N ASP A 29 4.51 3.60 6.43
CA ASP A 29 3.98 3.57 7.79
C ASP A 29 3.93 2.14 8.37
N TRP A 30 3.95 1.10 7.53
CA TRP A 30 3.72 -0.28 7.98
C TRP A 30 4.52 -1.36 7.23
N LEU A 31 5.11 -1.07 6.07
CA LEU A 31 5.86 -2.03 5.27
C LEU A 31 7.36 -1.66 5.25
N PRO A 32 8.22 -2.34 6.04
CA PRO A 32 9.64 -1.98 6.17
C PRO A 32 10.44 -2.00 4.85
N TYR A 33 9.97 -2.77 3.86
CA TYR A 33 10.60 -2.83 2.55
C TYR A 33 10.46 -1.52 1.74
N ILE A 34 9.54 -0.62 2.10
CA ILE A 34 9.28 0.62 1.37
C ILE A 34 9.56 1.82 2.27
N PRO A 35 10.83 2.29 2.36
CA PRO A 35 11.18 3.46 3.16
C PRO A 35 10.62 4.80 2.65
N ASN A 36 10.28 4.92 1.37
CA ASN A 36 9.69 6.14 0.80
C ASN A 36 8.58 5.79 -0.21
N SER A 37 7.50 6.58 -0.20
CA SER A 37 6.38 6.53 -1.13
C SER A 37 5.92 7.96 -1.47
N GLU A 38 6.17 8.40 -2.70
CA GLU A 38 5.76 9.72 -3.19
C GLU A 38 4.55 9.62 -4.12
N LEU A 39 3.56 10.49 -3.93
CA LEU A 39 2.34 10.52 -4.73
C LEU A 39 2.45 11.51 -5.89
N HIS A 40 2.05 11.06 -7.08
CA HIS A 40 2.07 11.79 -8.33
C HIS A 40 0.69 11.73 -9.03
N GLU A 41 0.52 12.51 -10.09
CA GLU A 41 -0.70 12.58 -10.90
C GLU A 41 -1.99 12.79 -10.07
N GLY A 42 -1.91 13.63 -9.03
CA GLY A 42 -3.04 13.87 -8.12
C GLY A 42 -3.37 12.68 -7.21
N GLY A 43 -2.38 11.85 -6.89
CA GLY A 43 -2.50 10.70 -5.98
C GLY A 43 -2.80 9.37 -6.65
N ARG A 44 -2.90 9.32 -7.98
CA ARG A 44 -3.20 8.09 -8.74
C ARG A 44 -1.97 7.28 -9.10
N VAL A 45 -0.78 7.84 -8.99
CA VAL A 45 0.50 7.15 -9.21
C VAL A 45 1.35 7.29 -7.96
N ARG A 46 2.04 6.23 -7.57
CA ARG A 46 3.04 6.28 -6.49
C ARG A 46 4.41 5.84 -7.00
N TYR A 47 5.44 6.51 -6.51
CA TYR A 47 6.84 6.19 -6.72
C TYR A 47 7.39 5.69 -5.40
N LEU A 48 7.82 4.44 -5.38
CA LEU A 48 8.38 3.79 -4.20
C LEU A 48 9.88 3.64 -4.37
N ALA A 49 10.62 3.83 -3.28
CA ALA A 49 12.01 3.39 -3.18
C ALA A 49 12.05 2.11 -2.33
N ASN A 50 12.73 1.06 -2.82
CA ASN A 50 13.10 -0.08 -1.98
C ASN A 50 14.40 0.24 -1.21
N PRO A 51 14.86 -0.62 -0.28
CA PRO A 51 16.04 -0.33 0.53
C PRO A 51 17.34 -0.30 -0.28
N ASP A 52 17.34 -0.91 -1.47
CA ASP A 52 18.46 -0.94 -2.41
C ASP A 52 18.48 0.28 -3.35
N GLY A 53 17.53 1.21 -3.21
CA GLY A 53 17.38 2.39 -4.07
C GLY A 53 16.73 2.12 -5.43
N GLY A 54 16.23 0.90 -5.64
CA GLY A 54 15.39 0.54 -6.80
C GLY A 54 14.04 1.25 -6.76
N VAL A 55 13.59 1.69 -7.93
CA VAL A 55 12.33 2.44 -8.09
C VAL A 55 11.22 1.52 -8.56
N ILE A 56 10.08 1.57 -7.88
CA ILE A 56 8.84 0.88 -8.26
C ILE A 56 7.78 1.95 -8.53
N VAL A 57 7.12 1.89 -9.69
CA VAL A 57 6.05 2.84 -10.06
C VAL A 57 4.75 2.09 -10.23
N GLU A 58 3.72 2.50 -9.51
CA GLU A 58 2.42 1.83 -9.50
C GLU A 58 1.28 2.83 -9.67
N ARG A 59 0.18 2.38 -10.27
CA ARG A 59 -1.04 3.16 -10.47
C ARG A 59 -2.18 2.58 -9.64
N LEU A 60 -2.91 3.44 -8.94
CA LEU A 60 -4.12 3.08 -8.23
C LEU A 60 -5.23 2.74 -9.24
N MET A 61 -5.70 1.49 -9.21
CA MET A 61 -6.72 0.99 -10.14
C MET A 61 -8.13 0.94 -9.54
N ALA A 62 -8.24 0.66 -8.25
CA ALA A 62 -9.50 0.57 -7.52
C ALA A 62 -9.30 1.01 -6.06
N PHE A 63 -10.34 1.57 -5.47
CA PHE A 63 -10.42 1.93 -4.05
C PHE A 63 -11.90 1.93 -3.62
N ASP A 64 -12.21 1.23 -2.54
CA ASP A 64 -13.52 1.15 -1.91
C ASP A 64 -13.36 1.26 -0.38
N GLU A 65 -13.83 2.37 0.17
CA GLU A 65 -13.78 2.63 1.62
C GLU A 65 -14.72 1.72 2.42
N VAL A 66 -15.89 1.38 1.87
CA VAL A 66 -16.89 0.56 2.55
C VAL A 66 -16.47 -0.91 2.49
N GLY A 67 -16.03 -1.34 1.30
CA GLY A 67 -15.51 -2.69 1.04
C GLY A 67 -14.14 -2.96 1.66
N ARG A 68 -13.38 -1.90 1.99
CA ARG A 68 -11.98 -1.94 2.45
C ARG A 68 -11.06 -2.65 1.44
N SER A 69 -11.11 -2.20 0.18
CA SER A 69 -10.31 -2.76 -0.93
C SER A 69 -9.70 -1.71 -1.82
#